data_AF-A0A519QMA0-F1
#
_entry.id   AF-A0A519QMA0-F1
#
_cell.length_a   1.000
_cell.length_b   1.000
_cell.length_c   1.000
_cell.angle_alpha   90.00
_cell.angle_beta   90.00
_cell.angle_gamma   90.00
#
_symmetry.space_group_name_H-M   'P 1'
#
loop_
_entity.id
_entity.type
_entity.pdbx_description
1 polymer ?
#
loop_
_entity_poly.entity_id
_entity_poly.type
_entity_poly.pdbx_seq_one_letter_code
_entity_poly.pdbx_strand_id
1 'polypeptide(L)'
;YYTRATSPMPFITYSEIKLIEAEAKLRASDAPGALLAYEEGVKANMRKLGVTATEINTYWAAQLLDGLAAHFGNLNQGLSHIMRQKYIVLCLNPEAWVDMRRMDYSQTIYGPSLLRPLNLNTVIFDAANQNQWIRAMVYESNEQTRNPAAVGDNSEKFRLLTPLWWDTN
;
A
#
# COMPACT_ATOMS: atom_id res chain seq x y z
N TYR A 1 9.83 -10.57 -15.10
CA TYR A 1 9.37 -9.23 -15.55
C TYR A 1 10.25 -8.10 -15.01
N TYR A 2 10.58 -8.03 -13.72
CA TYR A 2 11.17 -6.82 -13.09
C TYR A 2 12.70 -6.69 -13.06
N THR A 3 13.47 -7.76 -13.30
CA THR A 3 14.94 -7.78 -13.03
C THR A 3 15.82 -7.84 -14.28
N ARG A 4 15.26 -7.63 -15.47
CA ARG A 4 16.03 -7.62 -16.73
C ARG A 4 16.55 -6.21 -16.98
N ALA A 5 17.68 -6.09 -17.67
CA ALA A 5 18.23 -4.78 -18.06
C ALA A 5 17.25 -3.93 -18.87
N THR A 6 16.34 -4.57 -19.61
CA THR A 6 15.29 -3.93 -20.41
C THR A 6 13.92 -3.98 -19.74
N SER A 7 13.85 -4.26 -18.43
CA SER A 7 12.60 -4.25 -17.69
C SER A 7 11.98 -2.85 -17.69
N PRO A 8 10.67 -2.73 -18.00
CA PRO A 8 10.00 -1.44 -17.89
C PRO A 8 9.90 -1.01 -16.43
N MET A 9 10.02 0.29 -16.18
CA MET A 9 9.76 0.93 -14.89
C MET A 9 8.44 1.72 -14.98
N PRO A 10 7.30 1.08 -14.71
CA PRO A 10 6.01 1.74 -14.86
C PRO A 10 5.81 2.79 -13.78
N PHE A 11 5.45 4.00 -14.20
CA PHE A 11 5.03 5.08 -13.29
C PHE A 11 3.64 4.80 -12.71
N ILE A 12 2.68 4.45 -13.59
CA ILE A 12 1.31 4.08 -13.24
C ILE A 12 0.96 2.80 -14.01
N THR A 13 0.23 1.88 -13.37
CA THR A 13 -0.22 0.64 -14.03
C THR A 13 -1.72 0.54 -14.14
N TYR A 14 -2.21 -0.18 -15.15
CA TYR A 14 -3.65 -0.43 -15.29
C TYR A 14 -4.23 -1.19 -14.08
N SER A 15 -3.46 -2.13 -13.52
CA SER A 15 -3.85 -2.87 -12.31
C SER A 15 -4.05 -1.94 -11.11
N GLU A 16 -3.12 -1.00 -10.91
CA GLU A 16 -3.22 0.01 -9.86
C GLU A 16 -4.46 0.90 -10.04
N ILE A 17 -4.72 1.41 -11.25
CA ILE A 17 -5.90 2.23 -11.53
C ILE A 17 -7.19 1.46 -11.23
N LYS A 18 -7.26 0.17 -11.56
CA LYS A 18 -8.42 -0.67 -11.24
C LYS A 18 -8.60 -0.90 -9.74
N LEU A 19 -7.52 -1.00 -8.98
CA LEU A 19 -7.60 -1.11 -7.52
C LEU A 19 -7.97 0.23 -6.86
N ILE A 20 -7.57 1.36 -7.44
CA ILE A 20 -8.05 2.70 -7.03
C ILE A 20 -9.55 2.83 -7.32
N GLU A 21 -10.01 2.39 -8.49
CA GLU A 21 -11.44 2.33 -8.83
C GLU A 21 -12.22 1.45 -7.83
N ALA A 22 -11.66 0.29 -7.48
CA ALA A 22 -12.27 -0.61 -6.50
C ALA A 22 -12.43 0.05 -5.13
N GLU A 23 -11.40 0.74 -4.63
CA GLU A 23 -11.48 1.50 -3.38
C GLU A 23 -12.54 2.59 -3.45
N ALA A 24 -12.55 3.39 -4.53
CA ALA A 24 -13.50 4.48 -4.70
C ALA A 24 -14.94 3.97 -4.70
N LYS A 25 -15.22 2.88 -5.43
CA LYS A 25 -16.54 2.23 -5.48
C LYS A 25 -16.95 1.67 -4.11
N LEU A 26 -16.02 1.01 -3.40
CA LEU A 26 -16.29 0.48 -2.08
C LEU A 26 -16.67 1.58 -1.09
N ARG A 27 -15.93 2.70 -1.11
CA ARG A 27 -16.24 3.89 -0.29
C ARG A 27 -17.56 4.56 -0.70
N ALA A 28 -17.93 4.46 -1.97
CA ALA A 28 -19.24 4.89 -2.47
C ALA A 28 -20.38 3.89 -2.19
N SER A 29 -20.12 2.81 -1.42
CA SER A 29 -21.08 1.74 -1.13
C SER A 29 -21.55 0.94 -2.37
N ASP A 30 -20.79 0.99 -3.48
CA ASP A 30 -20.97 0.13 -4.66
C ASP A 30 -20.14 -1.15 -4.52
N ALA A 31 -20.57 -2.05 -3.63
CA ALA A 31 -19.87 -3.32 -3.38
C ALA A 31 -19.74 -4.21 -4.63
N PRO A 32 -20.79 -4.40 -5.48
CA PRO A 32 -20.66 -5.19 -6.70
C PRO A 32 -19.65 -4.60 -7.68
N GLY A 33 -19.67 -3.28 -7.87
CA GLY A 33 -18.70 -2.61 -8.73
C GLY A 33 -17.28 -2.65 -8.16
N ALA A 34 -17.13 -2.54 -6.84
CA ALA A 34 -15.82 -2.65 -6.19
C ALA A 34 -15.19 -4.02 -6.41
N LEU A 35 -15.97 -5.10 -6.26
CA LEU A 35 -15.51 -6.46 -6.53
C LEU A 35 -15.11 -6.64 -8.00
N LEU A 36 -15.90 -6.11 -8.94
CA LEU A 36 -15.60 -6.20 -10.37
C LEU A 36 -14.30 -5.46 -10.74
N ALA A 37 -14.10 -4.26 -10.18
CA ALA A 37 -12.88 -3.49 -10.40
C ALA A 37 -11.66 -4.18 -9.74
N TYR A 38 -11.83 -4.74 -8.54
CA TYR A 38 -10.80 -5.52 -7.84
C TYR A 38 -10.38 -6.75 -8.64
N GLU A 39 -11.35 -7.53 -9.13
CA GLU A 39 -11.12 -8.69 -10.00
C GLU A 39 -10.23 -8.31 -11.18
N GLU A 40 -10.59 -7.24 -11.88
CA GLU A 40 -9.84 -6.85 -13.07
C GLU A 40 -8.47 -6.26 -12.73
N GLY A 41 -8.32 -5.60 -11.58
CA GLY A 41 -7.02 -5.22 -11.03
C GLY A 41 -6.09 -6.41 -10.80
N VAL A 42 -6.60 -7.47 -10.19
CA VAL A 42 -5.87 -8.73 -9.95
C VAL A 42 -5.48 -9.39 -11.28
N LYS A 43 -6.46 -9.63 -12.15
CA LYS A 43 -6.27 -10.31 -13.44
C LYS A 43 -5.35 -9.53 -14.38
N ALA A 44 -5.43 -8.21 -14.41
CA ALA A 44 -4.51 -7.36 -15.17
C ALA A 44 -3.05 -7.54 -14.75
N ASN A 45 -2.77 -7.63 -13.45
CA ASN A 45 -1.40 -7.86 -12.98
C ASN A 45 -0.90 -9.27 -13.34
N MET A 46 -1.75 -10.30 -13.20
CA MET A 46 -1.39 -11.67 -13.59
C MET A 46 -1.08 -11.76 -15.10
N ARG A 47 -1.89 -11.11 -15.95
CA ARG A 47 -1.62 -10.99 -17.39
C ARG A 47 -0.30 -10.29 -17.68
N LYS A 48 0.00 -9.17 -16.98
CA LYS A 48 1.29 -8.45 -17.09
C LYS A 48 2.49 -9.36 -16.77
N LEU A 49 2.33 -10.27 -15.81
CA LEU A 49 3.36 -11.22 -15.39
C LEU A 49 3.46 -12.46 -16.30
N GLY A 50 2.54 -12.62 -17.26
CA GLY A 50 2.52 -13.74 -18.19
C GLY A 50 1.85 -15.01 -17.65
N VAL A 51 1.05 -14.91 -16.59
CA VAL A 51 0.26 -16.04 -16.07
C VAL A 51 -0.78 -16.45 -17.10
N THR A 52 -0.98 -17.76 -17.30
CA THR A 52 -1.91 -18.24 -18.32
C THR A 52 -3.36 -17.93 -17.96
N ALA A 53 -4.23 -17.81 -18.97
CA ALA A 53 -5.66 -17.57 -18.75
C ALA A 53 -6.31 -18.67 -17.88
N THR A 54 -5.88 -19.92 -18.06
CA THR A 54 -6.36 -21.06 -17.26
C THR A 54 -6.00 -20.89 -15.79
N GLU A 55 -4.75 -20.58 -15.46
CA GLU A 55 -4.31 -20.38 -14.07
C GLU A 55 -5.00 -19.17 -13.43
N ILE A 56 -5.18 -18.08 -14.18
CA ILE A 56 -5.93 -16.91 -13.72
C ILE A 56 -7.36 -17.29 -13.33
N ASN A 57 -8.06 -18.03 -14.19
CA ASN A 57 -9.43 -18.44 -13.95
C ASN A 57 -9.54 -19.42 -12.78
N THR A 58 -8.63 -20.38 -12.67
CA THR A 58 -8.56 -21.32 -11.54
C THR A 58 -8.34 -20.59 -10.22
N TYR A 59 -7.37 -19.66 -10.18
CA TYR A 59 -7.12 -18.84 -9.00
C TYR A 59 -8.35 -18.05 -8.60
N TRP A 60 -8.98 -17.36 -9.55
CA TRP A 60 -10.16 -16.53 -9.26
C TRP A 60 -11.35 -17.35 -8.78
N ALA A 61 -11.61 -18.50 -9.40
CA ALA A 61 -12.67 -19.41 -8.97
C ALA A 61 -12.45 -19.89 -7.52
N ALA A 62 -11.21 -20.22 -7.15
CA ALA A 62 -10.87 -20.58 -5.78
C ALA A 62 -11.11 -19.43 -4.79
N GLN A 63 -10.78 -18.19 -5.15
CA GLN A 63 -11.06 -17.01 -4.31
C GLN A 63 -12.57 -16.81 -4.08
N LEU A 64 -13.39 -16.98 -5.12
CA LEU A 64 -14.84 -16.87 -4.99
C LEU A 64 -15.42 -17.98 -4.11
N LEU A 65 -14.91 -19.22 -4.24
CA LEU A 65 -15.32 -20.35 -3.39
C LEU A 65 -14.95 -20.14 -1.91
N ASP A 66 -13.86 -19.43 -1.63
CA ASP A 66 -13.44 -19.05 -0.28
C ASP A 66 -14.20 -17.81 0.27
N GLY A 67 -15.28 -17.40 -0.39
CA GLY A 67 -16.18 -16.36 0.10
C GLY A 67 -15.68 -14.92 -0.10
N LEU A 68 -14.67 -14.69 -0.95
CA LEU A 68 -14.11 -13.35 -1.24
C LEU A 68 -15.20 -12.27 -1.44
N ALA A 69 -16.25 -12.58 -2.20
CA ALA A 69 -17.30 -11.63 -2.54
C ALA A 69 -18.02 -11.05 -1.31
N ALA A 70 -18.20 -11.86 -0.25
CA ALA A 70 -18.87 -11.41 0.97
C ALA A 70 -18.09 -10.32 1.71
N HIS A 71 -16.75 -10.33 1.61
CA HIS A 71 -15.90 -9.34 2.25
C HIS A 71 -16.09 -7.92 1.71
N PHE A 72 -16.55 -7.77 0.46
CA PHE A 72 -16.84 -6.45 -0.13
C PHE A 72 -18.13 -5.82 0.42
N GLY A 73 -18.94 -6.57 1.18
CA GLY A 73 -20.06 -6.04 1.95
C GLY A 73 -19.64 -5.29 3.23
N ASN A 74 -18.37 -5.37 3.61
CA ASN A 74 -17.81 -4.67 4.77
C ASN A 74 -16.64 -3.78 4.33
N LEU A 75 -16.67 -2.51 4.74
CA LEU A 75 -15.66 -1.53 4.31
C LEU A 75 -14.23 -1.96 4.67
N ASN A 76 -13.98 -2.40 5.91
CA ASN A 76 -12.63 -2.76 6.35
C ASN A 76 -12.13 -4.06 5.72
N GLN A 77 -13.00 -5.06 5.57
CA GLN A 77 -12.62 -6.32 4.92
C GLN A 77 -12.35 -6.11 3.43
N GLY A 78 -13.20 -5.34 2.74
CA GLY A 78 -12.99 -4.98 1.33
C GLY A 78 -11.71 -4.16 1.14
N LEU A 79 -11.48 -3.14 1.98
CA LEU A 79 -10.23 -2.37 1.96
C LEU A 79 -9.02 -3.27 2.24
N SER A 80 -9.13 -4.24 3.14
CA SER A 80 -8.04 -5.20 3.39
C SER A 80 -7.64 -5.96 2.12
N HIS A 81 -8.62 -6.49 1.37
CA HIS A 81 -8.35 -7.16 0.09
C HIS A 81 -7.72 -6.20 -0.93
N ILE A 82 -8.31 -5.02 -1.12
CA ILE A 82 -7.83 -4.04 -2.10
C ILE A 82 -6.40 -3.59 -1.80
N MET A 83 -6.12 -3.19 -0.56
CA MET A 83 -4.82 -2.62 -0.18
C MET A 83 -3.71 -3.67 -0.13
N ARG A 84 -4.02 -4.91 0.28
CA ARG A 84 -3.06 -6.02 0.20
C ARG A 84 -2.75 -6.40 -1.24
N GLN A 85 -3.75 -6.33 -2.12
CA GLN A 85 -3.49 -6.52 -3.54
C GLN A 85 -2.68 -5.35 -4.13
N LYS A 86 -2.95 -4.09 -3.75
CA LYS A 86 -2.11 -2.95 -4.13
C LYS A 86 -0.65 -3.17 -3.72
N TYR A 87 -0.41 -3.64 -2.49
CA TYR A 87 0.94 -3.97 -2.01
C TYR A 87 1.65 -5.01 -2.89
N ILE A 88 0.94 -6.05 -3.37
CA ILE A 88 1.50 -7.07 -4.26
C ILE A 88 1.83 -6.49 -5.64
N VAL A 89 0.92 -5.71 -6.24
CA VAL A 89 1.12 -5.20 -7.61
C VAL A 89 2.10 -4.03 -7.68
N LEU A 90 2.31 -3.33 -6.57
CA LEU A 90 3.21 -2.19 -6.40
C LEU A 90 4.53 -2.54 -5.66
N CYS A 91 4.90 -3.82 -5.56
CA CYS A 91 6.04 -4.25 -4.71
C CYS A 91 7.39 -3.58 -4.99
N LEU A 92 7.58 -2.98 -6.17
CA LEU A 92 8.77 -2.21 -6.56
C LEU A 92 8.46 -0.75 -6.91
N ASN A 93 7.27 -0.27 -6.54
CA ASN A 93 6.82 1.09 -6.79
C ASN A 93 6.68 1.83 -5.43
N PRO A 94 7.19 3.07 -5.32
CA PRO A 94 7.12 3.84 -4.07
C PRO A 94 5.70 4.09 -3.57
N GLU A 95 4.68 4.01 -4.43
CA GLU A 95 3.27 4.13 -4.05
C GLU A 95 2.85 3.10 -3.00
N ALA A 96 3.51 1.94 -2.92
CA ALA A 96 3.26 0.98 -1.84
C ALA A 96 3.47 1.60 -0.44
N TRP A 97 4.51 2.42 -0.27
CA TRP A 97 4.77 3.09 1.01
C TRP A 97 3.83 4.28 1.25
N VAL A 98 3.41 4.97 0.20
CA VAL A 98 2.39 6.02 0.28
C VAL A 98 1.07 5.43 0.78
N ASP A 99 0.61 4.34 0.16
CA ASP A 99 -0.61 3.63 0.54
C ASP A 99 -0.56 3.08 1.98
N MET A 100 0.58 2.51 2.40
CA MET A 100 0.73 2.00 3.77
C MET A 100 0.58 3.10 4.83
N ARG A 101 1.19 4.27 4.60
CA ARG A 101 1.02 5.44 5.48
C ARG A 101 -0.41 5.95 5.47
N ARG A 102 -1.01 6.07 4.28
CA ARG A 102 -2.42 6.49 4.14
C ARG A 102 -3.39 5.57 4.87
N MET A 103 -3.07 4.28 5.02
CA MET A 103 -3.86 3.31 5.78
C MET A 103 -3.31 3.06 7.19
N ASP A 104 -2.46 3.96 7.68
CA ASP A 104 -1.89 3.97 9.03
C ASP A 104 -1.18 2.68 9.45
N TYR A 105 -0.61 1.93 8.49
CA TYR A 105 -0.04 0.60 8.75
C TYR A 105 -1.02 -0.32 9.51
N SER A 106 -2.32 -0.13 9.32
CA SER A 106 -3.34 -0.81 10.10
C SER A 106 -3.28 -2.32 9.91
N GLN A 107 -3.16 -3.08 11.00
CA GLN A 107 -3.27 -4.54 10.97
C GLN A 107 -4.68 -5.02 10.57
N THR A 108 -5.70 -4.18 10.72
CA THR A 108 -7.03 -4.47 10.17
C THR A 108 -7.02 -4.51 8.65
N ILE A 109 -6.19 -3.68 8.01
CA ILE A 109 -6.09 -3.57 6.56
C ILE A 109 -5.03 -4.53 6.01
N TYR A 110 -3.81 -4.51 6.56
CA TYR A 110 -2.69 -5.33 6.07
C TYR A 110 -2.60 -6.71 6.69
N GLY A 111 -3.44 -7.01 7.68
CA GLY A 111 -3.50 -8.28 8.38
C GLY A 111 -2.62 -8.32 9.64
N PRO A 112 -2.86 -9.30 10.53
CA PRO A 112 -2.15 -9.43 11.80
C PRO A 112 -0.67 -9.80 11.65
N SER A 113 -0.24 -10.22 10.46
CA SER A 113 1.15 -10.53 10.14
C SER A 113 2.01 -9.29 9.89
N LEU A 114 1.42 -8.09 9.80
CA LEU A 114 2.19 -6.85 9.74
C LEU A 114 2.79 -6.57 11.12
N LEU A 115 4.09 -6.83 11.24
CA LEU A 115 4.86 -6.65 12.47
C LEU A 115 5.94 -5.60 12.26
N ARG A 116 6.30 -4.89 13.34
CA ARG A 116 7.44 -3.97 13.32
C ARG A 116 8.75 -4.74 13.14
N PRO A 117 9.77 -4.14 12.51
CA PRO A 117 11.08 -4.77 12.40
C PRO A 117 11.66 -5.18 13.76
N LEU A 118 12.33 -6.33 13.78
CA LEU A 118 13.17 -6.72 14.91
C LEU A 118 14.36 -5.74 15.03
N ASN A 119 14.83 -5.48 16.25
CA ASN A 119 15.94 -4.57 16.55
C ASN A 119 15.70 -3.12 16.09
N LEU A 120 14.51 -2.61 16.41
CA LEU A 120 14.14 -1.22 16.17
C LEU A 120 15.18 -0.25 16.75
N ASN A 121 15.56 0.78 15.99
CA ASN A 121 16.41 1.86 16.50
C ASN A 121 15.65 2.69 17.54
N THR A 122 15.92 2.45 18.82
CA THR A 122 15.24 3.07 19.96
C THR A 122 15.60 4.53 20.20
N VAL A 123 16.61 5.06 19.50
CA VAL A 123 16.94 6.48 19.52
C VAL A 123 15.87 7.29 18.78
N ILE A 124 15.33 6.73 17.69
CA ILE A 124 14.36 7.38 16.82
C ILE A 124 12.94 6.94 17.20
N PHE A 125 12.74 5.63 17.37
CA PHE A 125 11.42 5.05 17.55
C PHE A 125 11.20 4.52 18.96
N ASP A 126 10.03 4.75 19.53
CA ASP A 126 9.59 4.18 20.79
C ASP A 126 9.28 2.68 20.62
N ALA A 127 9.99 1.82 21.36
CA ALA A 127 9.78 0.37 21.36
C ALA A 127 8.47 -0.04 22.06
N ALA A 128 7.96 0.78 22.99
CA ALA A 128 6.71 0.50 23.70
C ALA A 128 5.48 0.86 22.83
N ASN A 129 5.62 1.78 21.88
CA ASN A 129 4.55 2.17 20.98
C ASN A 129 4.48 1.23 19.76
N GLN A 130 3.59 0.26 19.81
CA GLN A 130 3.39 -0.73 18.73
C GLN A 130 2.80 -0.13 17.44
N ASN A 131 2.20 1.07 17.52
CA ASN A 131 1.57 1.75 16.38
C ASN A 131 2.47 2.85 15.78
N GLN A 132 3.70 3.01 16.28
CA GLN A 132 4.61 4.02 15.75
C GLN A 132 5.37 3.49 14.52
N TRP A 133 5.06 4.07 13.38
CA TRP A 133 5.70 3.78 12.10
C TRP A 133 6.37 5.01 11.51
N ILE A 134 7.27 4.79 10.55
CA ILE A 134 7.89 5.85 9.77
C ILE A 134 6.83 6.57 8.91
N ARG A 135 6.86 7.90 8.91
CA ARG A 135 5.86 8.76 8.26
C ARG A 135 6.43 9.60 7.11
N ALA A 136 7.68 10.00 7.21
CA ALA A 136 8.34 10.82 6.20
C ALA A 136 9.84 10.54 6.14
N MET A 137 10.53 11.23 5.24
CA MET A 137 11.99 11.25 5.16
C MET A 137 12.53 12.56 5.74
N VAL A 138 13.80 12.53 6.17
CA VAL A 138 14.54 13.75 6.52
C VAL A 138 14.86 14.56 5.28
N TYR A 139 14.94 15.89 5.43
CA TYR A 139 15.54 16.72 4.39
C TYR A 139 17.06 16.49 4.34
N GLU A 140 17.64 16.75 3.18
CA GLU A 140 19.08 16.69 2.99
C GLU A 140 19.78 17.71 3.91
N SER A 141 20.95 17.33 4.44
CA SER A 141 21.57 18.05 5.56
C SER A 141 22.11 19.44 5.20
N ASN A 142 22.42 19.70 3.93
CA ASN A 142 22.87 21.01 3.48
C ASN A 142 21.73 22.05 3.55
N GLU A 143 20.46 21.64 3.44
CA GLU A 143 19.32 22.54 3.69
C GLU A 143 19.30 23.10 5.12
N GLN A 144 19.79 22.35 6.10
CA GLN A 144 19.92 22.83 7.49
C GLN A 144 20.94 23.97 7.63
N THR A 145 21.91 24.04 6.71
CA THR A 145 22.94 25.08 6.72
C THR A 145 22.55 26.25 5.81
N ARG A 146 22.00 25.96 4.63
CA ARG A 146 21.68 26.97 3.61
C ARG A 146 20.34 27.64 3.82
N ASN A 147 19.38 26.95 4.41
CA ASN A 147 18.01 27.43 4.58
C ASN A 147 17.39 27.04 5.95
N PRO A 148 18.11 27.25 7.06
CA PRO A 148 17.70 26.74 8.38
C PRO A 148 16.30 27.20 8.81
N ALA A 149 15.94 28.45 8.49
CA ALA A 149 14.67 29.02 8.90
C ALA A 149 13.46 28.35 8.23
N ALA A 150 13.59 27.89 6.98
CA ALA A 150 12.51 27.19 6.28
C ALA A 150 12.41 25.71 6.66
N VAL A 151 13.56 25.09 6.98
CA VAL A 151 13.60 23.67 7.37
C VAL A 151 13.03 23.48 8.76
N GLY A 152 13.47 24.26 9.77
CA GLY A 152 13.14 24.00 11.16
C GLY A 152 13.84 22.75 11.71
N ASP A 153 13.21 22.02 12.63
CA ASP A 153 13.77 20.79 13.20
C ASP A 153 13.88 19.70 12.12
N ASN A 154 15.09 19.28 11.75
CA ASN A 154 15.34 18.22 10.77
C ASN A 154 15.92 16.94 11.40
N SER A 155 15.83 16.80 12.72
CA SER A 155 16.26 15.57 13.41
C SER A 155 15.45 14.36 12.93
N GLU A 156 16.08 13.19 12.88
CA GLU A 156 15.42 11.95 12.47
C GLU A 156 14.23 11.63 13.37
N LYS A 157 14.39 11.85 14.69
CA LYS A 157 13.34 11.63 15.69
C LYS A 157 12.11 12.49 15.44
N PHE A 158 12.28 13.72 14.96
CA PHE A 158 11.16 14.58 14.60
C PHE A 158 10.61 14.22 13.21
N ARG A 159 11.47 14.26 12.18
CA ARG A 159 11.04 14.16 10.77
C ARG A 159 10.52 12.81 10.37
N LEU A 160 11.19 11.73 10.75
CA LEU A 160 10.76 10.39 10.36
C LEU A 160 9.42 10.00 10.97
N LEU A 161 8.99 10.69 12.03
CA LEU A 161 7.73 10.43 12.73
C LEU A 161 6.64 11.47 12.43
N THR A 162 6.96 12.57 11.75
CA THR A 162 5.98 13.62 11.44
C THR A 162 5.16 13.23 10.21
N PRO A 163 3.82 13.13 10.33
CA PRO A 163 2.94 12.88 9.19
C PRO A 163 3.04 13.98 8.13
N LEU A 164 2.90 13.59 6.86
CA LEU A 164 2.72 14.56 5.78
C LEU A 164 1.30 15.14 5.83
N TRP A 165 1.05 16.25 5.13
CA TRP A 165 -0.23 16.96 5.22
C TRP A 165 -1.47 16.08 4.91
N TRP A 166 -1.31 15.08 4.03
CA TRP A 166 -2.37 14.15 3.64
C TRP A 166 -2.51 12.94 4.58
N ASP A 167 -1.53 12.71 5.45
CA ASP A 167 -1.50 11.59 6.40
C ASP A 167 -2.20 12.04 7.69
N THR A 168 -3.54 11.98 7.67
CA THR A 168 -4.41 12.51 8.72
C THR A 168 -5.06 11.45 9.60
N ASN A 169 -4.69 10.18 9.41
CA ASN A 169 -5.27 9.06 10.17
C ASN A 169 -4.58 8.87 11.52
#